data_AF-A0A968U1L1-F1
#
_entry.id   AF-A0A968U1L1-F1
#
_cell.length_a   1.000
_cell.length_b   1.000
_cell.length_c   1.000
_cell.angle_alpha   90.00
_cell.angle_beta   90.00
_cell.angle_gamma   90.00
#
_symmetry.space_group_name_H-M   'P 1'
#
loop_
_entity.id
_entity.type
_entity.pdbx_description
1 polymer ?
#
loop_
_entity_poly.entity_id
_entity_poly.type
_entity_poly.pdbx_seq_one_letter_code
_entity_poly.pdbx_strand_id
1 'polypeptide(L)'
;MILGCAHAGIINTLHHITAQTRRPVHAVIGGTHLLQASKERLENTLTELRRINPEILAPSHCTGPKATAMLWTMFPQSIVQAHVGQTWTFAAA
;
A
#
# COMPACT_ATOMS: atom_id res chain seq x y z
N MET A 1 4.89 2.48 7.08
CA MET A 1 3.50 2.32 7.57
C MET A 1 3.14 0.85 7.54
N ILE A 2 2.65 0.32 8.67
CA ILE A 2 2.20 -1.07 8.78
C ILE A 2 0.68 -1.07 8.88
N LEU A 3 0.02 -1.85 8.03
CA LEU A 3 -1.43 -1.94 7.90
C LEU A 3 -1.93 -3.30 8.41
N GLY A 4 -3.08 -3.28 9.09
CA GLY A 4 -3.91 -4.48 9.28
C GLY A 4 -4.65 -4.82 7.98
N CYS A 5 -5.88 -4.28 7.83
CA CYS A 5 -6.65 -4.38 6.58
C CYS A 5 -7.01 -3.03 5.95
N ALA A 6 -6.79 -1.88 6.59
CA ALA A 6 -7.14 -0.57 6.03
C ALA A 6 -8.63 -0.43 5.60
N HIS A 7 -9.57 -0.86 6.44
CA HIS A 7 -11.02 -0.72 6.18
C HIS A 7 -11.46 0.73 5.96
N ALA A 8 -10.84 1.69 6.66
CA ALA A 8 -11.06 3.12 6.44
C ALA A 8 -10.56 3.62 5.08
N GLY A 9 -9.88 2.78 4.30
CA GLY A 9 -9.22 3.11 3.04
C GLY A 9 -7.74 3.40 3.24
N ILE A 10 -6.89 2.73 2.44
CA ILE A 10 -5.44 2.97 2.43
C ILE A 10 -5.11 4.45 2.15
N ILE A 11 -5.77 5.07 1.17
CA ILE A 11 -5.53 6.47 0.78
C ILE A 11 -5.90 7.44 1.89
N ASN A 12 -7.06 7.24 2.53
CA ASN A 12 -7.48 8.06 3.68
C ASN A 12 -6.44 8.00 4.81
N THR A 13 -5.95 6.79 5.10
CA THR A 13 -4.98 6.60 6.18
C THR A 13 -3.61 7.20 5.83
N LEU A 14 -3.17 7.10 4.58
CA LEU A 14 -1.92 7.71 4.10
C LEU A 14 -2.00 9.25 4.10
N HIS A 15 -3.11 9.84 3.67
CA HIS A 15 -3.30 11.29 3.78
C HIS A 15 -3.32 11.77 5.23
N HIS A 16 -3.98 11.03 6.12
CA HIS A 16 -4.01 11.37 7.54
C HIS A 16 -2.59 11.40 8.14
N ILE A 17 -1.79 10.35 7.93
CA ILE A 17 -0.46 10.28 8.52
C ILE A 17 0.52 11.28 7.89
N THR A 18 0.43 11.52 6.58
CA THR A 18 1.28 12.51 5.89
C THR A 18 0.95 13.92 6.35
N ALA A 19 -0.32 14.25 6.57
CA ALA A 19 -0.73 15.55 7.12
C ALA A 19 -0.20 15.76 8.55
N GLN A 20 -0.23 14.72 9.39
CA GLN A 20 0.24 14.78 10.78
C GLN A 20 1.76 14.86 10.89
N THR A 21 2.47 14.04 10.12
CA THR A 21 3.93 13.91 10.24
C THR A 21 4.69 14.89 9.36
N ARG A 22 4.07 15.38 8.28
CA ARG A 22 4.71 16.16 7.21
C ARG A 22 5.95 15.47 6.62
N ARG A 23 5.98 14.13 6.66
CA ARG A 23 7.07 13.31 6.11
C ARG A 23 6.56 12.48 4.92
N PRO A 24 7.41 12.18 3.93
CA PRO A 24 7.06 11.26 2.86
C PRO A 24 6.85 9.85 3.41
N VAL A 25 6.05 9.05 2.70
CA VAL A 25 5.81 7.64 3.05
C VAL A 25 6.90 6.78 2.43
N HIS A 26 7.84 6.30 3.24
CA HIS A 26 8.90 5.43 2.75
C HIS A 26 8.37 4.02 2.38
N ALA A 27 7.59 3.40 3.26
CA ALA A 27 7.09 2.03 3.06
C ALA A 27 5.61 1.86 3.43
N VAL A 28 4.89 1.00 2.71
CA VAL A 28 3.52 0.56 2.98
C VAL A 28 3.48 -0.96 2.97
N ILE A 29 3.23 -1.58 4.13
CA ILE A 29 3.25 -3.04 4.30
C ILE A 29 1.95 -3.48 4.96
N GLY A 30 1.26 -4.46 4.39
CA GLY A 30 0.06 -5.07 4.98
C GLY A 30 -1.16 -5.09 4.08
N GLY A 31 -2.34 -5.36 4.66
CA GLY A 31 -3.59 -5.50 3.93
C GLY A 31 -4.21 -4.16 3.53
N THR A 32 -4.67 -4.08 2.28
CA THR A 32 -5.29 -2.87 1.70
C THR A 32 -6.82 -2.96 1.54
N HIS A 33 -7.40 -4.13 1.81
CA HIS A 33 -8.85 -4.42 1.68
C HIS A 33 -9.44 -4.03 0.31
N LEU A 34 -8.71 -4.41 -0.75
CA LEU A 34 -9.08 -4.19 -2.14
C LEU A 34 -9.66 -5.43 -2.83
N LEU A 35 -9.74 -6.58 -2.15
CA LEU A 35 -10.20 -7.85 -2.74
C LEU A 35 -11.57 -7.71 -3.42
N GLN A 36 -12.48 -6.98 -2.79
CA GLN A 36 -13.85 -6.75 -3.28
C GLN A 36 -14.07 -5.30 -3.75
N ALA A 37 -13.01 -4.53 -3.98
CA ALA A 37 -13.16 -3.17 -4.47
C ALA A 37 -13.75 -3.18 -5.90
N SER A 38 -14.67 -2.23 -6.16
CA SER A 38 -15.12 -1.96 -7.53
C SER A 38 -13.92 -1.56 -8.40
N LYS A 39 -14.05 -1.73 -9.72
CA LYS A 39 -13.01 -1.35 -10.67
C LYS A 39 -12.61 0.13 -10.50
N GLU A 40 -13.61 1.00 -10.42
CA GLU A 40 -13.42 2.44 -10.21
C GLU A 40 -12.68 2.75 -8.90
N ARG A 41 -13.09 2.12 -7.77
CA ARG A 41 -12.41 2.32 -6.49
C ARG A 41 -10.96 1.87 -6.54
N LEU A 42 -10.68 0.75 -7.21
CA LEU A 42 -9.34 0.23 -7.38
C LEU A 42 -8.48 1.19 -8.22
N GLU A 43 -8.97 1.65 -9.36
CA GLU A 43 -8.27 2.60 -10.24
C GLU A 43 -7.97 3.93 -9.53
N ASN A 44 -8.95 4.48 -8.79
CA ASN A 44 -8.76 5.69 -8.00
C ASN A 44 -7.73 5.48 -6.89
N THR A 45 -7.79 4.35 -6.18
CA THR A 45 -6.83 4.01 -5.13
C THR A 45 -5.41 3.92 -5.70
N LEU A 46 -5.23 3.25 -6.84
CA LEU A 46 -3.93 3.09 -7.48
C LEU A 46 -3.37 4.41 -8.00
N THR A 47 -4.23 5.27 -8.56
CA THR A 47 -3.86 6.61 -9.02
C THR A 47 -3.34 7.46 -7.87
N GLU A 48 -4.05 7.50 -6.75
CA GLU A 48 -3.63 8.27 -5.58
C GLU A 48 -2.40 7.67 -4.90
N LEU A 49 -2.30 6.33 -4.86
CA LEU A 49 -1.10 5.67 -4.36
C LEU A 49 0.14 6.01 -5.20
N ARG A 50 -0.02 6.21 -6.51
CA ARG A 50 1.05 6.65 -7.42
C ARG A 50 1.47 8.10 -7.17
N ARG A 51 0.56 8.96 -6.72
CA ARG A 51 0.94 10.32 -6.28
C ARG A 51 1.72 10.30 -4.97
N ILE A 52 1.36 9.41 -4.05
CA ILE A 52 2.06 9.23 -2.77
C ILE A 52 3.45 8.62 -3.01
N ASN A 53 3.58 7.75 -4.01
CA ASN A 53 4.82 7.15 -4.50
C ASN A 53 5.73 6.56 -3.40
N PRO A 54 5.25 5.56 -2.63
CA PRO A 54 6.10 4.91 -1.63
C PRO A 54 7.24 4.14 -2.31
N GLU A 55 8.42 4.16 -1.69
CA GLU A 55 9.59 3.40 -2.16
C GLU A 55 9.39 1.89 -2.00
N ILE A 56 8.64 1.47 -0.98
CA ILE A 56 8.33 0.06 -0.73
C ILE A 56 6.82 -0.12 -0.58
N LEU A 57 6.27 -1.04 -1.37
CA LEU A 57 4.87 -1.43 -1.35
C LEU A 57 4.76 -2.95 -1.23
N ALA A 58 4.31 -3.44 -0.08
CA ALA A 58 4.22 -4.86 0.20
C ALA A 58 2.79 -5.25 0.61
N PRO A 59 1.85 -5.31 -0.37
CA PRO A 59 0.46 -5.66 -0.11
C PRO A 59 0.33 -7.13 0.30
N SER A 60 -0.57 -7.41 1.26
CA SER A 60 -0.77 -8.77 1.77
C SER A 60 -2.21 -9.02 2.21
N HIS A 61 -2.47 -10.22 2.76
CA HIS A 61 -3.71 -10.54 3.45
C HIS A 61 -4.98 -10.26 2.61
N CYS A 62 -5.77 -9.26 2.97
CA CYS A 62 -7.06 -8.92 2.36
C CYS A 62 -6.96 -8.06 1.07
N THR A 63 -5.76 -7.86 0.51
CA THR A 63 -5.61 -7.10 -0.76
C THR A 63 -6.21 -7.83 -1.95
N GLY A 64 -6.05 -9.16 -2.04
CA GLY A 64 -6.64 -9.99 -3.09
C GLY A 64 -5.87 -9.99 -4.42
N PRO A 65 -6.01 -11.07 -5.23
CA PRO A 65 -5.13 -11.34 -6.36
C PRO A 65 -5.24 -10.31 -7.49
N LYS A 66 -6.46 -9.83 -7.80
CA LYS A 66 -6.68 -8.80 -8.84
C LYS A 66 -5.97 -7.49 -8.49
N ALA A 67 -6.15 -7.00 -7.27
CA ALA A 67 -5.51 -5.77 -6.82
C ALA A 67 -3.99 -5.95 -6.76
N THR A 68 -3.51 -7.09 -6.25
CA THR A 68 -2.08 -7.43 -6.25
C THR A 68 -1.50 -7.38 -7.66
N ALA A 69 -2.12 -8.04 -8.65
CA ALA A 69 -1.63 -8.03 -10.03
C ALA A 69 -1.56 -6.60 -10.61
N MET A 70 -2.57 -5.76 -10.36
CA MET A 70 -2.55 -4.37 -10.83
C MET A 70 -1.48 -3.52 -10.13
N LEU A 71 -1.25 -3.75 -8.83
CA LEU A 71 -0.17 -3.12 -8.09
C LEU A 71 1.19 -3.52 -8.70
N TRP A 72 1.38 -4.80 -9.05
CA TRP A 72 2.60 -5.28 -9.71
C TRP A 72 2.84 -4.60 -11.06
N THR A 73 1.79 -4.42 -11.85
CA THR A 73 1.89 -3.71 -13.13
C THR A 73 2.21 -2.23 -12.97
N MET A 74 1.61 -1.56 -11.98
CA MET A 74 1.69 -0.10 -11.85
C MET A 74 2.93 0.39 -11.08
N PHE A 75 3.48 -0.46 -10.20
CA PHE A 75 4.58 -0.13 -9.28
C PHE A 75 5.77 -1.11 -9.41
N PRO A 76 6.27 -1.40 -10.63
CA PRO A 76 7.26 -2.46 -10.83
C PRO A 76 8.59 -2.23 -10.10
N GLN A 77 8.87 -0.99 -9.68
CA GLN A 77 10.11 -0.61 -9.00
C GLN A 77 10.00 -0.61 -7.46
N SER A 78 8.80 -0.44 -6.91
CA SER A 78 8.59 -0.32 -5.46
C SER A 78 7.82 -1.48 -4.85
N ILE A 79 7.14 -2.28 -5.67
CA ILE A 79 6.37 -3.41 -5.15
C ILE A 79 7.27 -4.60 -4.81
N VAL A 80 7.00 -5.20 -3.65
CA VAL A 80 7.72 -6.36 -3.13
C VAL A 80 6.72 -7.38 -2.61
N GLN A 81 7.03 -8.66 -2.76
CA GLN A 81 6.21 -9.72 -2.21
C GLN A 81 6.28 -9.73 -0.68
N ALA A 82 5.11 -9.65 -0.04
CA ALA A 82 4.93 -9.89 1.39
C ALA A 82 4.58 -11.37 1.64
N HIS A 83 5.33 -12.06 2.50
CA HIS A 83 5.06 -13.46 2.87
C HIS A 83 5.27 -13.72 4.37
N VAL A 84 4.72 -14.83 4.87
CA VAL A 84 4.87 -15.21 6.27
C VAL A 84 6.33 -15.55 6.57
N GLY A 85 6.81 -15.15 7.76
CA GLY A 85 8.22 -15.35 8.15
C GLY A 85 9.21 -14.34 7.55
N GLN A 86 8.75 -13.38 6.75
CA GLN A 86 9.62 -12.35 6.19
C GLN A 86 10.08 -11.36 7.26
N THR A 87 11.36 -11.00 7.20
CA THR A 87 11.96 -9.97 8.06
C THR A 87 12.25 -8.72 7.26
N TRP A 88 11.97 -7.56 7.84
CA TRP A 88 12.19 -6.25 7.24
C TRP A 88 13.11 -5.43 8.14
N THR A 89 14.15 -4.84 7.56
CA THR A 89 15.11 -3.99 8.29
C THR A 89 15.09 -2.60 7.66
N PHE A 90 14.89 -1.58 8.49
CA PHE A 90 14.93 -0.18 8.09
C PHE A 90 16.04 0.53 8.85
N ALA A 91 16.77 1.41 8.17
CA ALA A 91 17.72 2.30 8.84
C ALA A 91 16.95 3.28 9.75
N ALA A 92 17.60 3.69 10.85
CA ALA A 92 17.09 4.79 11.65
C ALA A 92 17.06 6.07 10.81
N ALA A 93 15.98 6.83 10.95
CA ALA A 93 15.71 8.06 10.21
C ALA A 93 16.22 9.31 10.93
#